data_AF-A0A2C9JF68-F1
#
_entry.id   AF-A0A2C9JF68-F1
#
_cell.length_a   1.000
_cell.length_b   1.000
_cell.length_c   1.000
_cell.angle_alpha   90.00
_cell.angle_beta   90.00
_cell.angle_gamma   90.00
#
_symmetry.space_group_name_H-M   'P 1'
#
loop_
_entity.id
_entity.type
_entity.pdbx_description
1 polymer ?
#
loop_
_entity_poly.entity_id
_entity_poly.type
_entity_poly.pdbx_seq_one_letter_code
_entity_poly.pdbx_strand_id
1 'polypeptide(L)'
;MTTAARPTWDTAKGGRGKGEGDLSVLSKQYSSRDLPSHTKSKYRQEGQGTQEELRNRDFRRELEERERSNREKRGDRNRESGSSSSSKRPRIEQIPAANLDADDPVDDEDEEDATDDEDDTAELLAELQRIKKERIEEKAKMEAERKAEEERIRTENILMGNPLMQPEKQASTDFKVKRRWDDDVVFKNCAKGNDTKTSRGFINDTLRSEFHKKFMEKYVK
;
A
#
# COMPACT_ATOMS: atom_id res chain seq x y z
N MET A 1 25.14 -28.87 -46.35
CA MET A 1 25.25 -28.38 -44.96
C MET A 1 26.01 -29.40 -44.15
N THR A 2 26.99 -29.01 -43.32
CA THR A 2 27.78 -29.95 -42.51
C THR A 2 27.09 -30.25 -41.18
N THR A 3 27.27 -31.46 -40.66
CA THR A 3 26.64 -31.94 -39.40
C THR A 3 27.49 -31.68 -38.15
N ALA A 4 28.51 -30.81 -38.29
CA ALA A 4 29.48 -30.55 -37.23
C ALA A 4 28.91 -29.63 -36.13
N ALA A 5 28.11 -28.62 -36.50
CA ALA A 5 27.39 -27.79 -35.53
C ALA A 5 26.16 -28.55 -35.04
N ARG A 6 26.23 -29.10 -33.82
CA ARG A 6 25.13 -29.86 -33.20
C ARG A 6 24.87 -29.37 -31.77
N PRO A 7 23.62 -29.38 -31.29
CA PRO A 7 23.31 -29.07 -29.90
C PRO A 7 23.80 -30.18 -28.96
N THR A 8 23.98 -29.83 -27.68
CA THR A 8 24.29 -30.77 -26.61
C THR A 8 22.98 -31.26 -25.99
N TRP A 9 22.62 -32.53 -26.19
CA TRP A 9 21.42 -33.13 -25.59
C TRP A 9 21.71 -33.71 -24.21
N ASP A 10 22.87 -34.37 -24.05
CA ASP A 10 23.34 -34.92 -22.79
C ASP A 10 24.58 -34.17 -22.30
N THR A 11 24.57 -33.77 -21.03
CA THR A 11 25.72 -33.10 -20.41
C THR A 11 26.81 -34.10 -20.01
N ALA A 12 28.06 -33.64 -19.95
CA ALA A 12 29.17 -34.45 -19.46
C ALA A 12 28.97 -34.78 -17.97
N LYS A 13 29.09 -36.05 -17.60
CA LYS A 13 28.97 -36.52 -16.21
C LYS A 13 30.32 -36.43 -15.49
N GLY A 14 30.30 -35.98 -14.23
CA GLY A 14 31.46 -36.03 -13.34
C GLY A 14 31.80 -37.46 -12.90
N GLY A 15 32.94 -37.62 -12.23
CA GLY A 15 33.45 -38.88 -11.67
C GLY A 15 34.64 -39.49 -12.41
N ARG A 16 35.19 -38.82 -13.43
CA ARG A 16 36.35 -39.29 -14.22
C ARG A 16 37.44 -38.22 -14.40
N GLY A 17 37.26 -37.05 -13.79
CA GLY A 17 38.17 -35.92 -13.88
C GLY A 17 39.28 -35.92 -12.84
N LYS A 18 40.13 -34.89 -12.89
CA LYS A 18 41.20 -34.64 -11.91
C LYS A 18 40.60 -34.47 -10.51
N GLY A 19 41.02 -35.30 -9.55
CA GLY A 19 40.53 -35.27 -8.18
C GLY A 19 39.25 -36.08 -7.96
N GLU A 20 38.79 -36.84 -8.96
CA GLU A 20 37.63 -37.72 -8.88
C GLU A 20 38.04 -39.19 -9.04
N GLY A 21 37.43 -40.08 -8.26
CA GLY A 21 37.54 -41.54 -8.42
C GLY A 21 38.81 -42.17 -7.84
N ASP A 22 39.99 -41.76 -8.32
CA ASP A 22 41.27 -42.37 -7.93
C ASP A 22 42.25 -41.33 -7.42
N LEU A 23 42.51 -41.37 -6.11
CA LEU A 23 43.50 -40.51 -5.42
C LEU A 23 44.94 -41.01 -5.62
N SER A 24 45.15 -42.17 -6.23
CA SER A 24 46.48 -42.77 -6.42
C SER A 24 47.27 -42.12 -7.56
N VAL A 25 46.59 -41.60 -8.59
CA VAL A 25 47.21 -40.87 -9.71
C VAL A 25 47.12 -39.36 -9.46
N LEU A 26 47.88 -38.88 -8.48
CA LEU A 26 47.88 -37.47 -8.11
C LEU A 26 48.72 -36.64 -9.11
N SER A 27 48.04 -35.79 -9.89
CA SER A 27 48.71 -34.86 -10.82
C SER A 27 49.45 -33.76 -10.05
N LYS A 28 50.65 -33.40 -10.52
CA LYS A 28 51.45 -32.27 -10.00
C LYS A 28 50.99 -30.90 -10.51
N GLN A 29 50.04 -30.87 -11.46
CA GLN A 29 49.50 -29.64 -12.01
C GLN A 29 48.55 -29.01 -10.99
N TYR A 30 48.63 -27.70 -10.75
CA TYR A 30 47.68 -26.95 -9.94
C TYR A 30 47.40 -25.58 -10.59
N SER A 31 46.20 -25.05 -10.36
CA SER A 31 45.83 -23.71 -10.84
C SER A 31 46.29 -22.63 -9.86
N SER A 32 46.41 -21.38 -10.33
CA SER A 32 46.61 -20.22 -9.46
C SER A 32 45.48 -20.05 -8.42
N ARG A 33 44.30 -20.60 -8.70
CA ARG A 33 43.11 -20.58 -7.83
C ARG A 33 43.13 -21.69 -6.77
N ASP A 34 43.98 -22.70 -6.93
CA ASP A 34 44.14 -23.82 -5.98
C ASP A 34 45.18 -23.50 -4.89
N LEU A 35 45.84 -22.34 -4.96
CA LEU A 35 46.76 -21.92 -3.90
C LEU A 35 45.99 -21.67 -2.59
N PRO A 36 46.63 -21.88 -1.43
CA PRO A 36 45.99 -21.68 -0.14
C PRO A 36 45.37 -20.29 0.01
N SER A 37 44.04 -20.26 0.12
CA SER A 37 43.24 -19.06 0.37
C SER A 37 42.07 -19.42 1.29
N HIS A 38 41.67 -18.48 2.16
CA HIS A 38 40.62 -18.68 3.17
C HIS A 38 40.80 -19.97 3.99
N THR A 39 42.00 -20.20 4.50
CA THR A 39 42.36 -21.39 5.31
C THR A 39 41.72 -21.43 6.70
N LYS A 40 41.03 -20.36 7.11
CA LYS A 40 40.33 -20.26 8.40
C LYS A 40 38.84 -20.01 8.19
N SER A 41 38.02 -20.98 8.58
CA SER A 41 36.56 -20.84 8.62
C SER A 41 36.14 -19.87 9.73
N LYS A 42 35.19 -19.00 9.41
CA LYS A 42 34.57 -18.08 10.39
C LYS A 42 33.39 -18.77 11.05
N TYR A 43 33.32 -18.71 12.38
CA TYR A 43 32.18 -19.16 13.16
C TYR A 43 31.35 -17.97 13.61
N ARG A 44 30.02 -18.16 13.67
CA ARG A 44 29.11 -17.15 14.22
C ARG A 44 29.48 -16.88 15.67
N GLN A 45 29.68 -15.61 16.01
CA GLN A 45 29.85 -15.18 17.39
C GLN A 45 28.49 -14.94 18.03
N GLU A 46 28.47 -14.83 19.36
CA GLU A 46 27.29 -14.38 20.11
C GLU A 46 26.75 -13.06 19.52
N GLY A 47 25.43 -12.95 19.39
CA GLY A 47 24.73 -11.86 18.74
C GLY A 47 24.63 -11.97 17.21
N GLN A 48 25.31 -12.92 16.55
CA GLN A 48 25.23 -13.13 15.09
C GLN A 48 24.25 -14.26 14.68
N GLY A 49 23.39 -14.68 15.63
CA GLY A 49 22.49 -15.82 15.44
C GLY A 49 23.23 -17.14 15.56
N THR A 50 23.87 -17.38 16.70
CA THR A 50 24.43 -18.71 17.02
C THR A 50 23.31 -19.75 17.09
N GLN A 51 23.66 -21.04 16.97
CA GLN A 51 22.65 -22.09 17.00
C GLN A 51 21.89 -22.12 18.33
N GLU A 52 22.56 -21.82 19.44
CA GLU A 52 21.96 -21.78 20.78
C GLU A 52 20.95 -20.64 20.90
N GLU A 53 21.29 -19.44 20.41
CA GLU A 53 20.38 -18.30 20.38
C GLU A 53 19.14 -18.57 19.51
N LEU A 54 19.31 -19.26 18.39
CA LEU A 54 18.21 -19.58 17.48
C LEU A 54 17.26 -20.64 18.08
N ARG A 55 17.79 -21.62 18.84
CA ARG A 55 16.98 -22.66 19.49
C ARG A 55 16.04 -22.08 20.55
N ASN A 56 16.50 -21.06 21.28
CA ASN A 56 15.74 -20.46 22.37
C ASN A 56 14.81 -19.32 21.92
N ARG A 57 14.83 -18.96 20.63
CA ARG A 57 14.07 -17.81 20.10
C ARG A 57 12.72 -18.23 19.55
N ASP A 58 11.68 -17.51 19.96
CA ASP A 58 10.36 -17.60 19.33
C ASP A 58 10.28 -16.65 18.13
N PHE A 59 10.52 -17.21 16.94
CA PHE A 59 10.47 -16.46 15.68
C PHE A 59 9.07 -15.99 15.30
N ARG A 60 8.01 -16.68 15.76
CA ARG A 60 6.64 -16.34 15.37
C ARG A 60 6.25 -14.99 15.97
N ARG A 61 6.49 -14.84 17.27
CA ARG A 61 6.22 -13.59 17.99
C ARG A 61 7.06 -12.42 17.47
N GLU A 62 8.36 -12.62 17.28
CA GLU A 62 9.25 -11.57 16.77
C GLU A 62 8.86 -11.11 15.36
N LEU A 63 8.47 -12.06 14.49
CA LEU A 63 8.02 -11.75 13.14
C LEU A 63 6.75 -10.89 13.18
N GLU A 64 5.77 -11.29 13.98
CA GLU A 64 4.49 -10.56 14.12
C GLU A 64 4.70 -9.13 14.65
N GLU A 65 5.54 -8.95 15.67
CA GLU A 65 5.90 -7.63 16.19
C GLU A 65 6.57 -6.76 15.12
N ARG A 66 7.51 -7.34 14.36
CA ARG A 66 8.22 -6.61 13.30
C ARG A 66 7.30 -6.26 12.13
N GLU A 67 6.34 -7.12 11.81
CA GLU A 67 5.30 -6.85 10.82
C GLU A 67 4.36 -5.74 11.28
N ARG A 68 3.95 -5.75 12.56
CA ARG A 68 3.12 -4.69 13.16
C ARG A 68 3.82 -3.33 13.06
N SER A 69 5.07 -3.24 13.51
CA SER A 69 5.87 -2.00 13.43
C SER A 69 6.07 -1.53 11.98
N ASN A 70 6.33 -2.45 11.04
CA ASN A 70 6.48 -2.10 9.62
C ASN A 70 5.14 -1.63 9.02
N ARG A 71 4.01 -2.21 9.43
CA ARG A 71 2.67 -1.79 9.00
C ARG A 71 2.34 -0.39 9.51
N GLU A 72 2.66 -0.07 10.77
CA GLU A 72 2.50 1.27 11.35
C GLU A 72 3.36 2.30 10.60
N LYS A 73 4.65 2.01 10.39
CA LYS A 73 5.57 2.86 9.62
C LYS A 73 5.11 3.09 8.17
N ARG A 74 4.52 2.09 7.54
CA ARG A 74 3.94 2.22 6.18
C ARG A 74 2.64 3.02 6.18
N GLY A 75 1.80 2.85 7.21
CA GLY A 75 0.56 3.58 7.38
C GLY A 75 0.77 5.09 7.52
N ASP A 76 1.81 5.48 8.26
CA ASP A 76 2.19 6.89 8.46
C ASP A 76 2.69 7.53 7.15
N ARG A 77 3.59 6.85 6.42
CA ARG A 77 4.09 7.32 5.11
C ARG A 77 3.02 7.44 4.02
N ASN A 78 1.92 6.68 4.14
CA ASN A 78 0.82 6.73 3.18
C ASN A 78 -0.20 7.84 3.49
N ARG A 79 -0.18 8.44 4.70
CA ARG A 79 -1.02 9.60 5.04
C ARG A 79 -0.46 10.92 4.48
N GLU A 80 0.85 11.02 4.32
CA GLU A 80 1.51 12.21 3.75
C GLU A 80 1.54 12.19 2.20
N SER A 81 1.54 11.00 1.59
CA SER A 81 1.40 10.83 0.14
C SER A 81 -0.02 10.39 -0.18
N GLY A 82 -0.96 11.33 -0.36
CA GLY A 82 -2.35 11.12 -0.76
C GLY A 82 -2.53 10.36 -2.08
N SER A 83 -2.25 9.06 -2.05
CA SER A 83 -2.39 8.12 -3.16
C SER A 83 -3.17 6.92 -2.67
N SER A 84 -4.49 7.00 -2.84
CA SER A 84 -5.42 5.88 -2.69
C SER A 84 -5.18 4.85 -3.81
N SER A 85 -4.03 4.16 -3.76
CA SER A 85 -3.82 2.96 -4.57
C SER A 85 -4.51 1.77 -3.89
N SER A 86 -5.82 1.69 -4.12
CA SER A 86 -6.64 0.50 -3.88
C SER A 86 -5.97 -0.69 -4.58
N SER A 87 -5.17 -1.43 -3.82
CA SER A 87 -4.60 -2.70 -4.26
C SER A 87 -5.68 -3.78 -4.17
N LYS A 88 -6.72 -3.64 -4.99
CA LYS A 88 -7.61 -4.77 -5.33
C LYS A 88 -6.79 -5.73 -6.19
N ARG A 89 -6.15 -6.69 -5.52
CA ARG A 89 -5.71 -7.93 -6.18
C ARG A 89 -6.95 -8.56 -6.83
N PRO A 90 -6.91 -9.01 -8.10
CA PRO A 90 -7.98 -9.82 -8.64
C PRO A 90 -7.92 -11.18 -7.92
N ARG A 91 -8.88 -11.42 -7.03
CA ARG A 91 -9.11 -12.70 -6.38
C ARG A 91 -9.66 -13.63 -7.46
N ILE A 92 -8.77 -14.42 -8.05
CA ILE A 92 -9.15 -15.41 -9.05
C ILE A 92 -9.86 -16.56 -8.33
N GLU A 93 -11.08 -16.84 -8.79
CA GLU A 93 -11.84 -18.09 -8.67
C GLU A 93 -12.22 -18.59 -7.26
N GLN A 94 -13.32 -18.03 -6.74
CA GLN A 94 -14.29 -18.80 -5.95
C GLN A 94 -15.59 -18.88 -6.77
N ILE A 95 -15.97 -20.12 -7.08
CA ILE A 95 -17.14 -20.55 -7.85
C ILE A 95 -18.43 -19.97 -7.21
N PRO A 96 -19.43 -19.50 -7.99
CA PRO A 96 -20.57 -18.79 -7.44
C PRO A 96 -21.57 -19.77 -6.82
N ALA A 97 -21.75 -19.72 -5.50
CA ALA A 97 -22.97 -20.19 -4.86
C ALA A 97 -24.05 -19.12 -5.09
N ALA A 98 -24.59 -19.11 -6.30
CA ALA A 98 -25.86 -18.48 -6.60
C ALA A 98 -26.93 -19.28 -5.85
N ASN A 99 -27.24 -18.84 -4.64
CA ASN A 99 -28.51 -18.95 -3.91
C ASN A 99 -28.35 -18.08 -2.65
N LEU A 100 -28.27 -16.76 -2.86
CA LEU A 100 -28.58 -15.79 -1.83
C LEU A 100 -30.11 -15.84 -1.66
N ASP A 101 -30.57 -16.49 -0.59
CA ASP A 101 -31.89 -16.25 -0.04
C ASP A 101 -31.83 -14.98 0.82
N ALA A 102 -32.80 -14.10 0.63
CA ALA A 102 -32.89 -12.80 1.26
C ALA A 102 -33.91 -12.88 2.41
N ASP A 103 -33.58 -12.23 3.52
CA ASP A 103 -34.33 -12.12 4.78
C ASP A 103 -34.16 -13.29 5.75
N ASP A 104 -33.05 -13.28 6.51
CA ASP A 104 -32.99 -13.93 7.82
C ASP A 104 -32.63 -12.89 8.89
N PRO A 105 -33.56 -12.54 9.80
CA PRO A 105 -33.27 -11.64 10.91
C PRO A 105 -32.29 -12.32 11.87
N VAL A 106 -31.17 -11.66 12.15
CA VAL A 106 -30.21 -12.07 13.18
C VAL A 106 -30.91 -11.97 14.54
N ASP A 107 -31.43 -13.10 14.98
CA ASP A 107 -31.86 -13.38 16.35
C ASP A 107 -30.62 -13.88 17.10
N ASP A 108 -29.95 -12.97 17.79
CA ASP A 108 -28.87 -13.30 18.73
C ASP A 108 -29.54 -13.76 20.05
N GLU A 109 -29.97 -15.01 20.09
CA GLU A 109 -30.25 -15.73 21.34
C GLU A 109 -28.96 -16.39 21.86
N ASP A 110 -28.64 -16.05 23.11
CA ASP A 110 -27.53 -16.51 23.95
C ASP A 110 -27.50 -18.03 24.18
N GLU A 111 -26.30 -18.60 24.39
CA GLU A 111 -26.14 -19.84 25.18
C GLU A 111 -24.76 -19.89 25.88
N GLU A 112 -24.79 -19.57 27.18
CA GLU A 112 -24.13 -20.16 28.39
C GLU A 112 -22.57 -20.32 28.45
N ASP A 113 -21.84 -20.16 29.55
CA ASP A 113 -22.07 -20.42 30.99
C ASP A 113 -20.93 -19.75 31.83
N ALA A 114 -21.26 -19.07 32.95
CA ALA A 114 -20.49 -19.08 34.22
C ALA A 114 -20.99 -18.05 35.27
N THR A 115 -21.68 -18.58 36.29
CA THR A 115 -21.62 -18.25 37.74
C THR A 115 -22.09 -16.89 38.28
N ASP A 116 -23.23 -16.94 38.98
CA ASP A 116 -23.51 -16.49 40.38
C ASP A 116 -23.21 -15.02 40.77
N ASP A 117 -24.23 -14.14 40.68
CA ASP A 117 -24.62 -13.12 41.69
C ASP A 117 -25.76 -12.22 41.11
N GLU A 118 -26.99 -12.38 41.62
CA GLU A 118 -28.25 -12.13 40.90
C GLU A 118 -29.07 -10.90 41.39
N ASP A 119 -28.45 -9.72 41.59
CA ASP A 119 -29.25 -8.49 41.87
C ASP A 119 -28.67 -7.17 41.32
N ASP A 120 -27.34 -7.03 41.16
CA ASP A 120 -26.72 -5.73 40.78
C ASP A 120 -26.62 -5.46 39.26
N THR A 121 -26.82 -6.47 38.40
CA THR A 121 -26.58 -6.36 36.94
C THR A 121 -27.78 -5.79 36.16
N ALA A 122 -28.99 -6.00 36.65
CA ALA A 122 -30.23 -5.53 36.00
C ALA A 122 -30.40 -4.01 36.10
N GLU A 123 -30.01 -3.42 37.23
CA GLU A 123 -30.12 -1.97 37.46
C GLU A 123 -29.14 -1.18 36.57
N LEU A 124 -27.94 -1.72 36.34
CA LEU A 124 -26.90 -1.12 35.50
C LEU A 124 -27.29 -1.03 34.01
N LEU A 125 -28.02 -2.04 33.48
CA LEU A 125 -28.48 -2.05 32.08
C LEU A 125 -29.60 -1.02 31.84
N ALA A 126 -30.46 -0.79 32.81
CA ALA A 126 -31.50 0.24 32.76
C ALA A 126 -30.89 1.67 32.81
N GLU A 127 -29.86 1.88 33.62
CA GLU A 127 -29.10 3.14 33.67
C GLU A 127 -28.40 3.42 32.32
N LEU A 128 -27.78 2.41 31.69
CA LEU A 128 -27.14 2.55 30.38
C LEU A 128 -28.12 2.89 29.26
N GLN A 129 -29.32 2.31 29.28
CA GLN A 129 -30.38 2.63 28.31
C GLN A 129 -30.88 4.07 28.48
N ARG A 130 -31.00 4.53 29.73
CA ARG A 130 -31.36 5.92 30.05
C ARG A 130 -30.28 6.91 29.57
N ILE A 131 -29.00 6.63 29.80
CA ILE A 131 -27.87 7.44 29.33
C ILE A 131 -27.80 7.49 27.79
N LYS A 132 -28.05 6.36 27.12
CA LYS A 132 -28.10 6.31 25.64
C LYS A 132 -29.23 7.17 25.08
N LYS A 133 -30.42 7.10 25.69
CA LYS A 133 -31.58 7.91 25.26
C LYS A 133 -31.33 9.40 25.44
N GLU A 134 -30.76 9.79 26.58
CA GLU A 134 -30.39 11.18 26.87
C GLU A 134 -29.34 11.71 25.89
N ARG A 135 -28.31 10.92 25.58
CA ARG A 135 -27.26 11.27 24.58
C ARG A 135 -27.78 11.37 23.15
N ILE A 136 -28.79 10.58 22.78
CA ILE A 136 -29.41 10.65 21.45
C ILE A 136 -30.24 11.94 21.34
N GLU A 137 -30.96 12.32 22.39
CA GLU A 137 -31.77 13.54 22.43
C GLU A 137 -30.90 14.81 22.45
N GLU A 138 -29.79 14.80 23.20
CA GLU A 138 -28.82 15.90 23.22
C GLU A 138 -28.15 16.09 21.85
N LYS A 139 -27.73 15.00 21.19
CA LYS A 139 -27.17 15.07 19.82
C LYS A 139 -28.19 15.56 18.81
N ALA A 140 -29.43 15.11 18.89
CA ALA A 140 -30.50 15.56 18.00
C ALA A 140 -30.78 17.07 18.17
N LYS A 141 -30.72 17.57 19.41
CA LYS A 141 -30.89 19.00 19.70
C LYS A 141 -29.71 19.85 19.19
N MET A 142 -28.47 19.38 19.38
CA MET A 142 -27.27 20.04 18.86
C MET A 142 -27.23 20.05 17.33
N GLU A 143 -27.67 18.97 16.67
CA GLU A 143 -27.72 18.91 15.19
C GLU A 143 -28.81 19.83 14.61
N ALA A 144 -29.95 19.96 15.30
CA ALA A 144 -30.99 20.91 14.91
C ALA A 144 -30.52 22.37 15.02
N GLU A 145 -29.75 22.72 16.06
CA GLU A 145 -29.16 24.05 16.24
C GLU A 145 -28.12 24.35 15.15
N ARG A 146 -27.21 23.40 14.86
CA ARG A 146 -26.21 23.56 13.80
C ARG A 146 -26.86 23.76 12.42
N LYS A 147 -27.93 23.02 12.13
CA LYS A 147 -28.66 23.16 10.87
C LYS A 147 -29.35 24.53 10.75
N ALA A 148 -29.88 25.07 11.85
CA ALA A 148 -30.48 26.41 11.85
C ALA A 148 -29.44 27.52 11.62
N GLU A 149 -28.22 27.35 12.15
CA GLU A 149 -27.11 28.29 11.92
C GLU A 149 -26.58 28.20 10.48
N GLU A 150 -26.47 27.00 9.91
CA GLU A 150 -26.15 26.81 8.49
C GLU A 150 -27.19 27.45 7.55
N GLU A 151 -28.49 27.37 7.89
CA GLU A 151 -29.56 28.04 7.14
C GLU A 151 -29.51 29.57 7.27
N ARG A 152 -29.12 30.11 8.44
CA ARG A 152 -28.89 31.55 8.62
C ARG A 152 -27.72 32.06 7.79
N ILE A 153 -26.58 31.37 7.81
CA ILE A 153 -25.41 31.73 6.98
C ILE A 153 -25.75 31.63 5.49
N ARG A 154 -26.56 30.65 5.09
CA ARG A 154 -27.03 30.52 3.71
C ARG A 154 -27.92 31.68 3.29
N THR A 155 -28.82 32.15 4.15
CA THR A 155 -29.67 33.31 3.85
C THR A 155 -28.88 34.62 3.81
N GLU A 156 -27.89 34.80 4.69
CA GLU A 156 -26.97 35.95 4.68
C GLU A 156 -26.11 35.99 3.42
N ASN A 157 -25.54 34.85 3.00
CA ASN A 157 -24.76 34.76 1.77
C ASN A 157 -25.60 34.99 0.50
N ILE A 158 -26.87 34.58 0.48
CA ILE A 158 -27.78 34.89 -0.64
C ILE A 158 -28.09 36.40 -0.67
N LEU A 159 -28.23 37.04 0.49
CA LEU A 159 -28.51 38.47 0.59
C LEU A 159 -27.28 39.32 0.20
N MET A 160 -26.08 38.93 0.64
CA MET A 160 -24.83 39.67 0.44
C MET A 160 -24.11 39.31 -0.87
N GLY A 161 -24.45 38.17 -1.47
CA GLY A 161 -23.89 37.68 -2.72
C GLY A 161 -24.46 38.32 -3.99
N ASN A 162 -25.40 39.26 -3.88
CA ASN A 162 -25.96 39.98 -5.02
C ASN A 162 -25.18 41.27 -5.32
N PRO A 163 -24.29 41.29 -6.34
CA PRO A 163 -23.47 42.46 -6.66
C PRO A 163 -24.27 43.64 -7.23
N LEU A 164 -25.58 43.49 -7.49
CA LEU A 164 -26.45 44.57 -7.95
C LEU A 164 -26.88 45.53 -6.81
N MET A 165 -26.76 45.11 -5.55
CA MET A 165 -27.17 45.90 -4.37
C MET A 165 -26.05 46.75 -3.75
N GLN A 166 -24.83 46.73 -4.31
CA GLN A 166 -23.69 47.54 -3.86
C GLN A 166 -23.24 48.54 -4.95
N PRO A 167 -23.93 49.70 -5.10
CA PRO A 167 -23.62 50.67 -6.15
C PRO A 167 -22.31 51.46 -5.93
N GLU A 168 -21.68 51.39 -4.75
CA GLU A 168 -20.51 52.23 -4.45
C GLU A 168 -19.18 51.75 -5.03
N LYS A 169 -19.11 50.55 -5.61
CA LYS A 169 -17.85 49.99 -6.17
C LYS A 169 -17.73 50.04 -7.69
N GLN A 170 -18.69 50.65 -8.40
CA GLN A 170 -18.72 50.64 -9.88
C GLN A 170 -18.30 51.95 -10.57
N ALA A 171 -17.92 53.00 -9.84
CA ALA A 171 -17.76 54.34 -10.42
C ALA A 171 -16.36 54.70 -10.97
N SER A 172 -15.39 53.77 -11.12
CA SER A 172 -14.02 54.20 -11.47
C SER A 172 -13.12 53.23 -12.24
N THR A 173 -13.59 52.48 -13.25
CA THR A 173 -12.63 51.93 -14.24
C THR A 173 -13.20 51.83 -15.65
N ASP A 174 -12.56 52.52 -16.60
CA ASP A 174 -12.74 52.33 -18.04
C ASP A 174 -12.52 50.87 -18.45
N PHE A 175 -13.49 50.27 -19.13
CA PHE A 175 -13.47 48.89 -19.65
C PHE A 175 -12.58 48.70 -20.89
N LYS A 176 -11.34 49.22 -20.88
CA LYS A 176 -10.33 48.82 -21.86
C LYS A 176 -9.78 47.45 -21.47
N VAL A 177 -10.35 46.40 -22.05
CA VAL A 177 -9.85 45.02 -21.95
C VAL A 177 -8.40 45.00 -22.44
N LYS A 178 -7.43 44.97 -21.52
CA LYS A 178 -6.00 44.79 -21.84
C LYS A 178 -5.83 43.39 -22.40
N ARG A 179 -5.78 43.30 -23.74
CA ARG A 179 -5.43 42.07 -24.46
C ARG A 179 -4.09 41.57 -23.94
N ARG A 180 -4.09 40.40 -23.32
CA ARG A 180 -2.88 39.80 -22.76
C ARG A 180 -2.00 39.32 -23.91
N TRP A 181 -0.68 39.35 -23.74
CA TRP A 181 0.25 38.79 -24.75
C TRP A 181 -0.04 37.32 -25.04
N ASP A 182 -0.55 36.60 -24.04
CA ASP A 182 -1.01 35.22 -24.10
C ASP A 182 -2.35 35.02 -24.81
N ASP A 183 -3.09 36.06 -25.18
CA ASP A 183 -4.47 35.93 -25.66
C ASP A 183 -4.52 35.40 -27.11
N ASP A 184 -3.52 35.74 -27.92
CA ASP A 184 -3.39 35.41 -29.36
C ASP A 184 -2.59 34.11 -29.62
N VAL A 185 -2.87 33.08 -28.83
CA VAL A 185 -2.23 31.77 -28.96
C VAL A 185 -3.30 30.73 -29.21
N VAL A 186 -3.19 30.00 -30.32
CA VAL A 186 -4.19 29.03 -30.78
C VAL A 186 -4.35 27.81 -29.86
N PHE A 187 -3.36 27.54 -29.00
CA PHE A 187 -3.39 26.46 -28.02
C PHE A 187 -3.27 27.01 -26.60
N LYS A 188 -4.23 26.69 -25.74
CA LYS A 188 -4.21 27.05 -24.32
C LYS A 188 -4.14 25.79 -23.48
N ASN A 189 -3.30 25.80 -22.44
CA ASN A 189 -3.37 24.86 -21.32
C ASN A 189 -3.34 23.35 -21.68
N CYS A 190 -2.66 22.95 -22.76
CA CYS A 190 -2.64 21.55 -23.23
C CYS A 190 -2.11 20.52 -22.21
N ALA A 191 -1.30 20.95 -21.24
CA ALA A 191 -0.77 20.10 -20.17
C ALA A 191 -1.39 20.40 -18.79
N LYS A 192 -2.46 21.20 -18.73
CA LYS A 192 -3.10 21.55 -17.44
C LYS A 192 -3.76 20.30 -16.85
N GLY A 193 -3.26 19.86 -15.70
CA GLY A 193 -3.72 18.65 -15.02
C GLY A 193 -2.99 17.36 -15.44
N ASN A 194 -1.96 17.46 -16.29
CA ASN A 194 -1.07 16.33 -16.53
C ASN A 194 -0.05 16.24 -15.40
N ASP A 195 -0.46 15.70 -14.26
CA ASP A 195 0.50 15.20 -13.29
C ASP A 195 1.31 14.12 -14.00
N THR A 196 2.61 14.33 -14.16
CA THR A 196 3.54 13.35 -14.74
C THR A 196 3.70 12.16 -13.79
N LYS A 197 2.62 11.41 -13.61
CA LYS A 197 2.58 10.13 -12.93
C LYS A 197 3.24 9.14 -13.86
N THR A 198 4.57 9.18 -13.96
CA THR A 198 5.32 7.96 -14.28
C THR A 198 4.84 6.96 -13.24
N SER A 199 4.02 6.02 -13.67
CA SER A 199 3.37 5.08 -12.77
C SER A 199 4.46 4.45 -11.92
N ARG A 200 4.35 4.55 -10.59
CA ARG A 200 5.23 3.84 -9.64
C ARG A 200 4.99 2.32 -9.66
N GLY A 201 4.55 1.78 -10.80
CA GLY A 201 4.34 0.36 -11.03
C GLY A 201 5.62 -0.26 -11.56
N PHE A 202 5.98 -1.41 -11.01
CA PHE A 202 6.99 -2.28 -11.61
C PHE A 202 6.32 -3.15 -12.67
N ILE A 203 6.90 -3.18 -13.88
CA ILE A 203 6.46 -4.06 -14.96
C ILE A 203 7.53 -5.15 -15.12
N ASN A 204 7.13 -6.41 -14.97
CA ASN A 204 8.00 -7.57 -15.23
C ASN A 204 8.11 -7.85 -16.74
N ASP A 205 8.64 -6.89 -17.48
CA ASP A 205 8.86 -6.96 -18.93
C ASP A 205 10.11 -6.12 -19.27
N THR A 206 11.08 -6.74 -19.95
CA THR A 206 12.37 -6.11 -20.24
C THR A 206 12.29 -5.03 -21.31
N LEU A 207 11.25 -4.99 -22.14
CA LEU A 207 11.08 -4.02 -23.22
C LEU A 207 10.06 -2.94 -22.86
N ARG A 208 9.02 -3.30 -22.11
CA ARG A 208 7.94 -2.36 -21.73
C ARG A 208 8.17 -1.68 -20.38
N SER A 209 9.14 -2.13 -19.60
CA SER A 209 9.53 -1.46 -18.37
C SER A 209 9.90 0.01 -18.63
N GLU A 210 9.52 0.87 -17.70
CA GLU A 210 9.90 2.29 -17.69
C GLU A 210 11.43 2.47 -17.71
N PHE A 211 12.18 1.51 -17.17
CA PHE A 211 13.63 1.50 -17.27
C PHE A 211 14.08 1.39 -18.73
N HIS A 212 13.50 0.46 -19.49
CA HIS A 212 13.90 0.23 -20.87
C HIS A 212 13.47 1.37 -21.79
N LYS A 213 12.26 1.92 -21.59
CA LYS A 213 11.80 3.10 -22.35
C LYS A 213 12.75 4.28 -22.18
N LYS A 214 13.12 4.60 -20.93
CA LYS A 214 14.09 5.66 -20.61
C LYS A 214 15.49 5.36 -21.14
N PHE A 215 15.90 4.09 -21.10
CA PHE A 215 17.18 3.67 -21.69
C PHE A 215 17.19 3.93 -23.19
N MET A 216 16.15 3.53 -23.91
CA MET A 216 16.06 3.74 -25.36
C MET A 216 15.97 5.23 -25.71
N GLU A 217 15.15 6.00 -25.00
CA GLU A 217 15.07 7.46 -25.17
C GLU A 217 16.44 8.15 -24.96
N LYS A 218 17.27 7.64 -24.05
CA LYS A 218 18.59 8.21 -23.75
C LYS A 218 19.65 7.84 -24.78
N TYR A 219 19.68 6.58 -25.23
CA TYR A 219 20.77 6.04 -26.04
C TYR A 219 20.44 5.92 -27.53
N VAL A 220 19.18 6.10 -27.92
CA VAL A 220 18.72 6.10 -29.31
C VAL A 220 18.02 7.44 -29.56
N LYS A 221 18.56 8.24 -30.48
CA LYS A 221 18.09 9.59 -30.80
C LYS A 221 17.36 9.63 -32.13
#